data_AF-A0AAP6DBE8-F1
#
_entry.id   AF-A0AAP6DBE8-F1
#
_cell.length_a   1.000
_cell.length_b   1.000
_cell.length_c   1.000
_cell.angle_alpha   90.00
_cell.angle_beta   90.00
_cell.angle_gamma   90.00
#
_symmetry.space_group_name_H-M   'P 1'
#
loop_
_entity.id
_entity.type
_entity.pdbx_description
1 polymer ?
#
loop_
_entity_poly.entity_id
_entity_poly.type
_entity_poly.pdbx_seq_one_letter_code
_entity_poly.pdbx_strand_id
1 'polypeptide(L)'
;MYVVELQFECFDNTTVSAVDKAINGLMDALRYNGQVLGREFPIVMGDGEFFVRVVCPEQDSLHPRYHSDFVKVCMNRLSDASLLAPKMRMLGRDLNSEQAAEDEAPSWQVLYTTYVHTCSPLRSGETLLPIPLYRNDPTLNGDHKAVIKWQTEWQACDE
;
A
#
# COMPACT_ATOMS: atom_id res chain seq x y z
N MET A 1 2.09 12.82 0.15
CA MET A 1 1.76 11.49 0.74
C MET A 1 2.19 11.44 2.20
N TYR A 2 1.91 10.34 2.90
CA TYR A 2 2.15 10.17 4.33
C TYR A 2 2.98 8.93 4.63
N VAL A 3 3.90 9.04 5.58
CA VAL A 3 4.70 7.90 6.05
C VAL A 3 4.04 7.33 7.31
N VAL A 4 3.74 6.04 7.27
CA VAL A 4 3.15 5.30 8.39
C VAL A 4 4.08 4.15 8.77
N GLU A 5 4.30 3.98 10.06
CA GLU A 5 4.98 2.81 10.61
C GLU A 5 3.93 1.79 11.08
N LEU A 6 4.09 0.56 10.62
CA LEU A 6 3.31 -0.60 11.04
C LEU A 6 4.17 -1.42 11.98
N GLN A 7 3.68 -1.65 13.20
CA GLN A 7 4.30 -2.48 14.21
C GLN A 7 3.49 -3.77 14.36
N PHE A 8 4.15 -4.91 14.22
CA PHE A 8 3.58 -6.23 14.37
C PHE A 8 4.18 -6.91 15.61
N GLU A 9 3.30 -7.29 16.54
CA GLU A 9 3.66 -7.98 17.77
C GLU A 9 3.34 -9.46 17.64
N CYS A 10 4.19 -10.32 18.22
CA CYS A 10 3.94 -11.76 18.31
C CYS A 10 3.17 -12.10 19.57
N PHE A 11 2.13 -12.93 19.46
CA PHE A 11 1.42 -13.47 20.63
C PHE A 11 1.84 -14.89 21.01
N ASP A 12 2.61 -15.57 20.15
CA ASP A 12 3.22 -16.87 20.40
C ASP A 12 4.53 -16.98 19.61
N ASN A 13 5.30 -18.05 19.86
CA ASN A 13 6.50 -18.35 19.10
C ASN A 13 6.19 -18.51 17.61
N THR A 14 7.10 -18.02 16.78
CA THR A 14 6.99 -18.07 15.32
C THR A 14 8.37 -18.22 14.70
N THR A 15 8.40 -18.38 13.37
CA THR A 15 9.65 -18.43 12.60
C THR A 15 9.79 -17.17 11.76
N VAL A 16 11.03 -16.74 11.51
CA VAL A 16 11.31 -15.59 10.65
C VAL A 16 10.66 -15.76 9.28
N SER A 17 10.68 -16.97 8.71
CA SER A 17 10.07 -17.25 7.41
C SER A 17 8.54 -17.14 7.42
N ALA A 18 7.88 -17.52 8.51
CA ALA A 18 6.42 -17.38 8.64
C ALA A 18 6.02 -15.90 8.72
N VAL A 19 6.75 -15.13 9.52
CA VAL A 19 6.55 -13.68 9.66
C VAL A 19 6.79 -12.96 8.34
N ASP A 20 7.93 -13.23 7.69
CA ASP A 20 8.28 -12.64 6.40
C ASP A 20 7.19 -12.87 5.35
N LYS A 21 6.72 -14.11 5.23
CA LYS A 21 5.64 -14.46 4.29
C LYS A 21 4.33 -13.75 4.62
N ALA A 22 3.96 -13.65 5.90
CA ALA A 22 2.71 -13.03 6.32
C ALA A 22 2.71 -11.51 6.10
N ILE A 23 3.79 -10.84 6.53
CA ILE A 23 3.93 -9.38 6.39
C ILE A 23 4.04 -9.00 4.91
N ASN A 24 4.91 -9.65 4.13
CA ASN A 24 5.01 -9.35 2.69
C ASN A 24 3.70 -9.62 1.96
N GLY A 25 2.98 -10.70 2.30
CA GLY A 25 1.67 -10.99 1.72
C GLY A 25 0.62 -9.90 2.03
N LEU A 26 0.67 -9.30 3.22
CA LEU A 26 -0.16 -8.14 3.56
C LEU A 26 0.29 -6.87 2.80
N MET A 27 1.59 -6.63 2.69
CA MET A 27 2.11 -5.45 1.97
C MET A 27 1.73 -5.50 0.49
N ASP A 28 1.85 -6.67 -0.14
CA ASP A 28 1.39 -6.89 -1.51
C ASP A 28 -0.12 -6.64 -1.66
N ALA A 29 -0.95 -7.15 -0.73
CA ALA A 29 -2.39 -6.94 -0.78
C ALA A 29 -2.76 -5.45 -0.64
N LEU A 30 -2.14 -4.74 0.30
CA LEU A 30 -2.36 -3.30 0.51
C LEU A 30 -1.88 -2.49 -0.71
N ARG A 31 -0.75 -2.88 -1.31
CA ARG A 31 -0.21 -2.27 -2.53
C ARG A 31 -1.15 -2.48 -3.73
N TYR A 32 -1.61 -3.70 -3.95
CA TYR A 32 -2.53 -4.00 -5.06
C TYR A 32 -3.90 -3.37 -4.87
N ASN A 33 -4.30 -3.08 -3.64
CA ASN A 33 -5.50 -2.29 -3.37
C ASN A 33 -5.25 -0.77 -3.48
N GLY A 34 -3.98 -0.32 -3.58
CA GLY A 34 -3.58 1.08 -3.69
C GLY A 34 -3.55 1.86 -2.37
N GLN A 35 -3.60 1.18 -1.23
CA GLN A 35 -3.50 1.81 0.10
C GLN A 35 -2.05 2.11 0.49
N VAL A 36 -1.11 1.34 -0.05
CA VAL A 36 0.33 1.47 0.16
C VAL A 36 1.02 1.68 -1.19
N LEU A 37 1.98 2.59 -1.22
CA LEU A 37 2.80 2.95 -2.37
C LEU A 37 4.21 2.39 -2.19
N GLY A 38 4.91 2.16 -3.31
CA GLY A 38 6.25 1.57 -3.33
C GLY A 38 6.24 0.11 -3.80
N ARG A 39 7.43 -0.48 -3.87
CA ARG A 39 7.64 -1.86 -4.37
C ARG A 39 8.37 -2.75 -3.38
N GLU A 40 9.13 -2.15 -2.47
CA GLU A 40 9.94 -2.84 -1.48
C GLU A 40 9.59 -2.28 -0.10
N PHE A 41 9.38 -3.18 0.84
CA PHE A 41 8.94 -2.86 2.19
C PHE A 41 9.90 -3.51 3.18
N PRO A 42 10.96 -2.79 3.59
CA PRO A 42 11.92 -3.33 4.55
C PRO A 42 11.22 -3.73 5.85
N ILE A 43 11.35 -4.99 6.23
CA ILE A 43 10.87 -5.52 7.50
C ILE A 43 12.04 -5.47 8.48
N VAL A 44 11.93 -4.63 9.50
CA VAL A 44 12.90 -4.54 10.60
C VAL A 44 12.46 -5.46 11.72
N MET A 45 13.35 -6.30 12.21
CA MET A 45 13.14 -7.15 13.39
C MET A 45 13.84 -6.52 14.59
N GLY A 46 13.15 -6.37 15.72
CA GLY A 46 13.73 -5.87 16.97
C GLY A 46 12.97 -6.39 18.19
N ASP A 47 13.66 -6.80 19.25
CA ASP A 47 13.10 -7.19 20.56
C ASP A 47 11.79 -8.01 20.56
N GLY A 48 11.59 -8.90 19.58
CA GLY A 48 10.40 -9.74 19.46
C GLY A 48 9.23 -9.13 18.66
N GLU A 49 9.45 -7.98 18.04
CA GLU A 49 8.51 -7.23 17.22
C GLU A 49 9.07 -6.98 15.81
N PHE A 50 8.17 -6.65 14.89
CA PHE A 50 8.49 -6.36 13.50
C PHE A 50 7.93 -5.02 13.08
N PHE A 51 8.71 -4.28 12.29
CA PHE A 51 8.33 -2.94 11.86
C PHE A 51 8.45 -2.83 10.34
N VAL A 52 7.45 -2.20 9.73
CA VAL A 52 7.48 -1.84 8.31
C VAL A 52 7.10 -0.37 8.18
N ARG A 53 7.85 0.37 7.38
CA ARG A 53 7.48 1.73 7.00
C ARG A 53 6.91 1.73 5.60
N VAL A 54 5.73 2.33 5.48
CA VAL A 54 4.98 2.41 4.22
C VAL A 54 4.66 3.87 3.90
N VAL A 55 4.55 4.16 2.60
CA VAL A 55 4.03 5.44 2.13
C VAL A 55 2.57 5.23 1.72
N CYS A 56 1.69 6.06 2.24
CA CYS A 56 0.26 6.04 1.98
C CYS A 56 -0.16 7.28 1.17
N PRO A 57 -1.08 7.14 0.21
CA PRO A 57 -1.61 8.29 -0.53
C PRO A 57 -2.19 9.38 0.37
N GLU A 58 -2.93 8.98 1.41
CA GLU A 58 -3.69 9.81 2.33
C GLU A 58 -3.42 9.42 3.79
N GLN A 59 -3.90 10.22 4.75
CA GLN A 59 -3.67 9.96 6.18
C GLN A 59 -4.38 8.70 6.67
N ASP A 60 -5.53 8.41 6.09
CA ASP A 60 -6.45 7.37 6.48
C ASP A 60 -6.50 6.24 5.43
N SER A 61 -5.53 6.17 4.50
CA SER A 61 -5.48 5.14 3.47
C SER A 61 -5.52 3.73 4.03
N LEU A 62 -5.03 3.50 5.25
CA LEU A 62 -5.03 2.20 5.92
C LEU A 62 -6.31 1.92 6.73
N HIS A 63 -7.32 2.79 6.68
CA HIS A 63 -8.57 2.57 7.39
C HIS A 63 -9.28 1.30 6.85
N PRO A 64 -9.82 0.43 7.71
CA PRO A 64 -10.44 -0.84 7.29
C PRO A 64 -11.57 -0.71 6.26
N ARG A 65 -12.20 0.48 6.17
CA ARG A 65 -13.23 0.80 5.16
C ARG A 65 -12.74 0.64 3.72
N TYR A 66 -11.44 0.81 3.50
CA TYR A 66 -10.83 0.71 2.18
C TYR A 66 -10.32 -0.70 1.87
N HIS A 67 -10.32 -1.63 2.83
CA HIS A 67 -9.79 -2.97 2.60
C HIS A 67 -10.61 -3.72 1.55
N SER A 68 -9.95 -4.17 0.49
CA SER A 68 -10.51 -5.22 -0.36
C SER A 68 -10.68 -6.51 0.44
N ASP A 69 -11.47 -7.44 -0.09
CA ASP A 69 -11.64 -8.74 0.55
C ASP A 69 -10.32 -9.51 0.66
N PHE A 70 -9.41 -9.33 -0.30
CA PHE A 70 -8.08 -9.92 -0.24
C PHE A 70 -7.21 -9.31 0.87
N VAL A 71 -7.28 -7.98 1.08
CA VAL A 71 -6.61 -7.33 2.23
C VAL A 71 -7.15 -7.90 3.55
N LYS A 72 -8.47 -8.07 3.69
CA LYS A 72 -9.08 -8.67 4.89
C LYS A 72 -8.57 -10.10 5.12
N VAL A 73 -8.46 -10.90 4.05
CA VAL A 73 -7.89 -12.26 4.13
C VAL A 73 -6.44 -12.22 4.59
N CYS A 74 -5.60 -11.34 4.05
CA CYS A 74 -4.20 -11.22 4.48
C CYS A 74 -4.06 -10.71 5.92
N MET A 75 -4.92 -9.79 6.36
CA MET A 75 -4.98 -9.36 7.76
C MET A 75 -5.29 -10.52 8.71
N ASN A 76 -6.23 -11.39 8.34
CA ASN A 76 -6.56 -12.57 9.14
C ASN A 76 -5.40 -13.60 9.14
N ARG A 77 -4.69 -13.76 8.02
CA ARG A 77 -3.55 -14.69 7.91
C ARG A 77 -2.34 -14.30 8.77
N LEU A 78 -2.30 -13.09 9.33
CA LEU A 78 -1.27 -12.71 10.29
C LEU A 78 -1.25 -13.67 11.49
N SER A 79 -2.42 -14.14 11.94
CA SER A 79 -2.50 -15.07 13.07
C SER A 79 -1.85 -16.43 12.78
N ASP A 80 -1.80 -16.86 11.52
CA ASP A 80 -1.14 -18.11 11.12
C ASP A 80 0.38 -18.05 11.34
N ALA A 81 0.94 -16.84 11.42
CA ALA A 81 2.34 -16.57 11.75
C ALA A 81 2.53 -16.08 13.20
N SER A 82 1.52 -16.27 14.06
CA SER A 82 1.50 -15.80 15.46
C SER A 82 1.58 -14.28 15.62
N LEU A 83 1.21 -13.51 14.59
CA LEU A 83 1.23 -12.04 14.61
C LEU A 83 -0.15 -11.46 14.96
N LEU A 84 -0.17 -10.41 15.77
CA LEU A 84 -1.34 -9.57 15.98
C LEU A 84 -1.56 -8.63 14.78
N ALA A 85 -2.76 -8.05 14.70
CA ALA A 85 -3.03 -6.97 13.75
C ALA A 85 -2.06 -5.79 14.00
N PRO A 86 -1.52 -5.17 12.94
CA PRO A 86 -0.50 -4.16 13.10
C PRO A 86 -1.03 -2.91 13.81
N LYS A 87 -0.23 -2.40 14.76
CA LYS A 87 -0.41 -1.06 15.30
C LYS A 87 0.13 -0.05 14.29
N MET A 88 -0.64 1.02 14.05
CA MET A 88 -0.29 2.04 13.06
C MET A 88 0.16 3.31 13.76
N ARG A 89 1.29 3.86 13.33
CA ARG A 89 1.82 5.14 13.82
C ARG A 89 2.12 6.07 12.65
N MET A 90 1.33 7.14 12.52
CA MET A 90 1.56 8.19 11.53
C MET A 90 2.86 8.94 11.89
N LEU A 91 3.87 8.87 11.02
CA LEU A 91 5.13 9.58 11.21
C LEU A 91 5.05 11.03 10.69
N GLY A 92 4.28 11.25 9.62
CA GLY A 92 4.06 12.58 9.05
C GLY A 92 3.94 12.57 7.53
N ARG A 93 4.06 13.76 6.93
CA ARG A 93 4.06 13.95 5.48
C ARG A 93 5.46 13.69 4.92
N ASP A 94 5.53 13.01 3.78
CA ASP A 94 6.74 12.96 2.98
C ASP A 94 6.82 14.21 2.10
N LEU A 95 7.90 14.97 2.23
CA LEU A 95 8.17 16.20 1.49
C LEU A 95 8.55 15.95 0.02
N ASN A 96 9.09 14.77 -0.27
CA ASN A 96 9.54 14.41 -1.62
C ASN A 96 8.45 13.69 -2.43
N SER A 97 7.32 13.41 -1.80
CA SER A 97 6.19 12.74 -2.43
C SER A 97 5.13 13.72 -2.89
N GLU A 98 4.50 13.39 -4.01
CA GLU A 98 3.32 14.09 -4.53
C GLU A 98 2.16 14.11 -3.52
N GLN A 99 1.30 15.11 -3.64
CA GLN A 99 0.01 15.13 -2.93
C GLN A 99 -1.00 14.28 -3.70
N ALA A 100 -1.90 13.57 -3.02
CA ALA A 100 -3.04 12.94 -3.69
C ALA A 100 -4.02 14.00 -4.20
N ALA A 101 -4.73 13.69 -5.29
CA ALA A 101 -5.81 14.54 -5.79
C ALA A 101 -6.86 14.78 -4.68
N GLU A 102 -7.24 16.04 -4.48
CA GLU A 102 -8.24 16.41 -3.48
C GLU A 102 -9.66 16.05 -3.93
N ASP A 103 -9.93 16.18 -5.23
CA ASP A 103 -11.22 15.84 -5.82
C ASP A 103 -11.47 14.32 -5.76
N GLU A 104 -12.61 13.93 -5.16
CA GLU A 104 -13.01 12.52 -5.09
C GLU A 104 -13.46 11.99 -6.46
N ALA A 105 -14.02 12.85 -7.31
CA ALA A 105 -14.60 12.49 -8.61
C ALA A 105 -14.24 13.52 -9.70
N PRO A 106 -13.04 13.42 -10.30
CA PRO A 106 -12.67 14.25 -11.45
C PRO A 106 -13.57 13.99 -12.66
N SER A 107 -13.70 14.97 -13.56
CA SER A 107 -14.52 14.86 -14.77
C SER A 107 -13.95 13.88 -15.79
N TRP A 108 -12.63 13.67 -15.76
CA TRP A 108 -11.96 12.59 -16.48
C TRP A 108 -10.68 12.16 -15.77
N GLN A 109 -10.21 10.95 -16.08
CA GLN A 109 -9.03 10.35 -15.47
C GLN A 109 -8.10 9.79 -16.56
N VAL A 110 -6.81 9.66 -16.25
CA VAL A 110 -5.81 9.08 -17.14
C VAL A 110 -4.85 8.18 -16.38
N LEU A 111 -4.44 7.07 -17.00
CA LEU A 111 -3.33 6.27 -16.51
C LEU A 111 -2.01 6.88 -17.00
N TYR A 112 -1.17 7.29 -16.06
CA TYR A 112 0.11 7.94 -16.33
C TYR A 112 1.15 7.53 -15.28
N THR A 113 2.33 7.16 -15.76
CA THR A 113 3.46 6.78 -14.91
C THR A 113 4.78 7.24 -15.52
N THR A 114 5.78 7.43 -14.68
CA THR A 114 7.19 7.68 -15.04
C THR A 114 8.07 6.92 -14.07
N TYR A 115 9.33 6.62 -14.42
CA TYR A 115 10.25 5.96 -13.49
C TYR A 115 10.55 6.81 -12.24
N VAL A 116 10.38 8.14 -12.33
CA VAL A 116 10.70 9.11 -11.26
C VAL A 116 9.67 9.07 -10.12
N HIS A 117 8.40 8.86 -10.42
CA HIS A 117 7.33 9.04 -9.43
C HIS A 117 6.86 7.72 -8.79
N THR A 118 6.97 7.63 -7.47
CA THR A 118 6.37 6.54 -6.68
C THR A 118 5.02 6.98 -6.12
N CYS A 119 3.98 6.79 -6.92
CA CYS A 119 2.62 7.20 -6.58
C CYS A 119 1.58 6.37 -7.33
N SER A 120 0.30 6.66 -7.13
CA SER A 120 -0.77 6.02 -7.91
C SER A 120 -0.62 6.36 -9.40
N PRO A 121 -0.75 5.36 -10.31
CA PRO A 121 -0.72 5.60 -11.75
C PRO A 121 -2.02 6.23 -12.29
N LEU A 122 -3.10 6.23 -11.53
CA LEU A 122 -4.34 6.89 -11.92
C LEU A 122 -4.26 8.38 -11.57
N ARG A 123 -4.45 9.26 -12.55
CA ARG A 123 -4.34 10.72 -12.38
C ARG A 123 -5.66 11.42 -12.67
N SER A 124 -5.92 12.52 -11.96
CA SER A 124 -6.98 13.47 -12.32
C SER A 124 -6.62 14.13 -13.65
N GLY A 125 -7.59 14.24 -14.55
CA GLY A 125 -7.39 14.92 -15.81
C GLY A 125 -7.22 16.43 -15.69
N GLU A 126 -7.77 17.03 -14.64
CA GLU A 126 -7.75 18.46 -14.38
C GLU A 126 -6.43 18.91 -13.76
N THR A 127 -5.88 18.12 -12.84
CA THR A 127 -4.72 18.51 -12.01
C THR A 127 -3.47 17.66 -12.25
N LEU A 128 -3.62 16.51 -12.91
CA LEU A 128 -2.60 15.45 -13.01
C LEU A 128 -2.11 14.89 -11.66
N LEU A 129 -2.76 15.26 -10.55
CA LEU A 129 -2.45 14.70 -9.24
C LEU A 129 -2.88 13.23 -9.16
N PRO A 130 -2.12 12.38 -8.44
CA PRO A 130 -2.39 10.96 -8.27
C PRO A 130 -3.68 10.73 -7.46
N ILE A 131 -4.56 9.87 -7.99
CA ILE A 131 -5.80 9.44 -7.34
C ILE A 131 -5.53 8.09 -6.66
N PRO A 132 -5.73 7.96 -5.34
CA PRO A 132 -5.59 6.67 -4.65
C PRO A 132 -6.51 5.61 -5.28
N LEU A 133 -5.97 4.42 -5.61
CA LEU A 133 -6.73 3.44 -6.39
C LEU A 133 -7.95 2.90 -5.62
N TYR A 134 -7.86 2.75 -4.30
CA TYR A 134 -8.98 2.31 -3.45
C TYR A 134 -10.20 3.25 -3.47
N ARG A 135 -10.09 4.47 -4.02
CA ARG A 135 -11.24 5.35 -4.24
C ARG A 135 -12.11 4.93 -5.44
N ASN A 136 -11.61 4.02 -6.28
CA ASN A 136 -12.33 3.50 -7.43
C ASN A 136 -12.60 2.01 -7.27
N ASP A 137 -13.66 1.54 -7.92
CA ASP A 137 -13.99 0.12 -7.96
C ASP A 137 -12.82 -0.69 -8.53
N PRO A 138 -12.55 -1.89 -7.98
CA PRO A 138 -11.44 -2.74 -8.42
C PRO A 138 -11.59 -3.13 -9.89
N THR A 139 -10.48 -3.16 -10.63
CA THR A 139 -10.52 -3.41 -12.08
C THR A 139 -10.82 -4.87 -12.42
N LEU A 140 -10.12 -5.82 -11.79
CA LEU A 140 -10.25 -7.26 -12.08
C LEU A 140 -9.93 -8.07 -10.82
N ASN A 141 -10.74 -9.09 -10.52
CA ASN A 141 -10.54 -10.00 -9.38
C ASN A 141 -10.54 -9.33 -7.99
N GLY A 142 -11.17 -8.16 -7.84
CA GLY A 142 -11.38 -7.52 -6.55
C GLY A 142 -10.22 -6.67 -6.04
N ASP A 143 -9.18 -6.41 -6.85
CA ASP A 143 -8.13 -5.44 -6.58
C ASP A 143 -7.68 -4.69 -7.86
N HIS A 144 -6.65 -3.85 -7.73
CA HIS A 144 -6.05 -3.07 -8.81
C HIS A 144 -4.69 -3.62 -9.26
N LYS A 145 -4.42 -4.92 -9.04
CA LYS A 145 -3.14 -5.54 -9.36
C LYS A 145 -2.75 -5.39 -10.83
N ALA A 146 -3.72 -5.45 -11.75
CA ALA A 146 -3.48 -5.26 -13.18
C ALA A 146 -2.93 -3.86 -13.48
N VAL A 147 -3.50 -2.82 -12.87
CA VAL A 147 -3.07 -1.43 -13.01
C VAL A 147 -1.68 -1.22 -12.43
N ILE A 148 -1.41 -1.80 -11.25
CA ILE A 148 -0.09 -1.73 -10.60
C ILE A 148 0.99 -2.49 -11.40
N LYS A 149 0.63 -3.61 -12.04
CA LYS A 149 1.54 -4.34 -12.94
C LYS A 149 1.84 -3.55 -14.20
N TRP A 150 0.81 -2.99 -14.85
CA TRP A 150 0.97 -2.06 -15.97
C TRP A 150 1.96 -0.95 -15.60
N GLN A 151 1.76 -0.28 -14.46
CA GLN A 151 2.67 0.76 -13.97
C GLN A 151 4.12 0.27 -13.91
N THR A 152 4.31 -0.90 -13.30
CA THR A 152 5.62 -1.51 -13.08
C THR A 152 6.33 -1.85 -14.40
N GLU A 153 5.58 -2.38 -15.37
CA GLU A 153 6.10 -2.77 -16.69
C GLU A 153 6.50 -1.53 -17.50
N TRP A 154 5.69 -0.48 -17.50
CA TRP A 154 6.00 0.76 -18.23
C TRP A 154 7.16 1.54 -17.60
N GLN A 155 7.24 1.58 -16.27
CA GLN A 155 8.39 2.19 -15.57
C GLN A 155 9.71 1.49 -15.90
N ALA A 156 9.71 0.16 -16.08
CA ALA A 156 10.90 -0.60 -16.45
C ALA A 156 11.38 -0.34 -17.88
N CYS A 157 10.54 0.23 -18.76
CA CYS A 157 10.91 0.64 -20.11
C CYS A 157 11.36 2.11 -20.19
N ASP A 158 11.16 2.89 -19.13
CA ASP A 158 11.49 4.32 -19.03
C ASP A 158 12.86 4.55 -18.34
N GLU A 159 13.46 3.48 -17.77
CA GLU A 159 14.81 3.43 -17.20
C GLU A 159 15.87 3.07 -18.25
#